data_AF-A0A812LVH4-F1
#
_entry.id   AF-A0A812LVH4-F1
#
_cell.length_a   1.000
_cell.length_b   1.000
_cell.length_c   1.000
_cell.angle_alpha   90.00
_cell.angle_beta   90.00
_cell.angle_gamma   90.00
#
_symmetry.space_group_name_H-M   'P 1'
#
loop_
_entity.id
_entity.type
_entity.pdbx_description
1 polymer ?
#
loop_
_entity_poly.entity_id
_entity_poly.type
_entity_poly.pdbx_seq_one_letter_code
_entity_poly.pdbx_strand_id
1 'polypeptide(L)'
;MTMDYGPLAGGYGHGSSSLSHWIYQNMQEDISAGKAQFPPDFGPPPEAQTRDLRPLPFGYGFGSGTMAKWLAKKAKEVYDESPEEFEGIRASLERGGRRDLRPMEVIQ
;
A
#
# COMPACT_ATOMS: atom_id res chain seq x y z
N MET A 1 -14.85 -20.11 9.14
CA MET A 1 -14.32 -19.08 8.21
C MET A 1 -13.50 -18.11 9.04
N THR A 2 -12.17 -18.11 8.94
CA THR A 2 -11.36 -17.06 9.56
C THR A 2 -11.58 -15.79 8.76
N MET A 3 -12.32 -14.83 9.32
CA MET A 3 -12.43 -13.49 8.76
C MET A 3 -11.10 -12.79 9.04
N ASP A 4 -10.10 -13.09 8.22
CA ASP A 4 -8.77 -12.49 8.30
C ASP A 4 -8.89 -11.05 7.79
N TYR A 5 -9.18 -10.13 8.72
CA TYR A 5 -9.36 -8.70 8.47
C TYR A 5 -8.13 -7.96 8.96
N GLY A 6 -7.45 -7.25 8.06
CA GLY A 6 -6.23 -6.53 8.35
C GLY A 6 -5.97 -5.39 7.37
N PRO A 7 -4.92 -4.60 7.61
CA PRO A 7 -4.61 -3.43 6.79
C PRO A 7 -4.24 -3.81 5.34
N LEU A 8 -4.58 -2.95 4.40
CA LEU A 8 -4.33 -3.12 2.98
C LEU A 8 -3.07 -2.35 2.60
N ALA A 9 -2.20 -3.01 1.84
CA ALA A 9 -1.09 -2.33 1.20
C ALA A 9 -1.60 -1.18 0.32
N GLY A 10 -0.89 -0.07 0.26
CA GLY A 10 -1.25 1.11 -0.54
C GLY A 10 -2.05 2.17 0.21
N GLY A 11 -2.47 1.89 1.45
CA GLY A 11 -3.22 2.83 2.27
C GLY A 11 -4.71 2.82 1.94
N TYR A 12 -5.27 1.66 1.60
CA TYR A 12 -6.68 1.48 1.18
C TYR A 12 -7.61 1.12 2.34
N GLY A 13 -7.17 1.23 3.60
CA GLY A 13 -7.94 0.79 4.76
C GLY A 13 -7.74 -0.70 5.01
N HIS A 14 -8.81 -1.40 5.40
CA HIS A 14 -8.69 -2.79 5.87
C HIS A 14 -9.53 -3.74 5.04
N GLY A 15 -9.04 -4.96 4.85
CA GLY A 15 -9.68 -6.01 4.06
C GLY A 15 -9.05 -7.36 4.32
N SER A 16 -9.17 -8.27 3.35
CA SER A 16 -8.59 -9.61 3.50
C SER A 16 -7.07 -9.59 3.32
N SER A 17 -6.31 -10.39 4.09
CA SER A 17 -4.86 -10.48 3.85
C SER A 17 -4.52 -10.96 2.44
N SER A 18 -5.35 -11.79 1.81
CA SER A 18 -5.17 -12.18 0.40
C SER A 18 -5.25 -10.99 -0.55
N LEU A 19 -6.20 -10.07 -0.30
CA LEU A 19 -6.32 -8.83 -1.07
C LEU A 19 -5.13 -7.90 -0.77
N SER A 20 -4.75 -7.73 0.49
CA SER A 20 -3.58 -6.94 0.88
C SER A 20 -2.30 -7.43 0.18
N HIS A 21 -2.13 -8.75 0.10
CA HIS A 21 -1.00 -9.36 -0.60
C HIS A 21 -1.04 -9.12 -2.11
N TRP A 22 -2.20 -9.26 -2.74
CA TRP A 22 -2.36 -9.00 -4.16
C TRP A 22 -2.08 -7.52 -4.50
N ILE A 23 -2.62 -6.58 -3.71
CA ILE A 23 -2.36 -5.14 -3.90
C ILE A 23 -0.86 -4.85 -3.75
N TYR A 24 -0.24 -5.39 -2.70
CA TYR A 24 1.21 -5.21 -2.48
C TYR A 24 2.03 -5.66 -3.69
N GLN A 25 1.77 -6.85 -4.25
CA GLN A 25 2.52 -7.36 -5.40
C GLN A 25 2.41 -6.44 -6.63
N ASN A 26 1.18 -6.07 -7.01
CA ASN A 26 0.96 -5.22 -8.18
C ASN A 26 1.61 -3.85 -7.99
N MET A 27 1.53 -3.26 -6.80
CA MET A 27 2.22 -2.01 -6.50
C MET A 27 3.74 -2.13 -6.67
N GLN A 28 4.34 -3.24 -6.21
CA GLN A 28 5.79 -3.44 -6.37
C GLN A 28 6.19 -3.53 -7.84
N GLU A 29 5.37 -4.17 -8.68
CA GLU A 29 5.56 -4.19 -10.13
C GLU A 29 5.46 -2.78 -10.73
N ASP A 30 4.43 -2.01 -10.37
CA ASP A 30 4.25 -0.63 -10.82
C ASP A 30 5.39 0.30 -10.38
N ILE A 31 5.84 0.18 -9.12
CA ILE A 31 6.96 0.95 -8.57
C ILE A 31 8.25 0.59 -9.32
N SER A 32 8.49 -0.70 -9.59
CA SER A 32 9.65 -1.14 -10.37
C SER A 32 9.64 -0.62 -11.81
N ALA A 33 8.45 -0.43 -12.38
CA ALA A 33 8.23 0.19 -13.69
C ALA A 33 8.25 1.73 -13.65
N GLY A 34 8.41 2.35 -12.47
CA GLY A 34 8.39 3.81 -12.29
C GLY A 34 7.00 4.45 -12.40
N LYS A 35 5.93 3.67 -12.20
CA LYS A 35 4.52 4.07 -12.36
C LYS A 35 3.69 3.88 -11.09
N ALA A 36 4.27 4.19 -9.92
CA ALA A 36 3.57 4.06 -8.63
C ALA A 36 2.16 4.68 -8.68
N GLN A 37 1.15 3.85 -8.40
CA GLN A 37 -0.26 4.24 -8.38
C GLN A 37 -0.69 4.53 -6.95
N PHE A 38 -1.50 5.58 -6.76
CA PHE A 38 -2.04 5.96 -5.46
C PHE A 38 -3.57 5.79 -5.47
N PRO A 39 -4.21 5.63 -4.30
CA PRO A 39 -5.66 5.63 -4.21
C PRO A 39 -6.24 6.90 -4.85
N PRO A 40 -7.25 6.79 -5.72
CA PRO A 40 -7.83 7.94 -6.40
C PRO A 40 -8.40 8.97 -5.42
N ASP A 41 -8.89 8.50 -4.27
CA ASP A 41 -9.44 9.34 -3.19
C ASP A 41 -8.37 10.22 -2.49
N PHE A 42 -7.08 9.90 -2.62
CA PHE A 42 -6.02 10.74 -2.03
C PHE A 42 -5.90 12.09 -2.74
N GLY A 43 -6.38 12.17 -3.98
CA GLY A 43 -6.25 13.34 -4.84
C GLY A 43 -4.84 13.50 -5.40
N PRO A 44 -4.50 14.69 -5.94
CA PRO A 44 -3.21 14.90 -6.57
C PRO A 44 -2.06 14.81 -5.56
N PRO A 45 -0.93 14.18 -5.93
CA PRO A 45 0.25 14.14 -5.09
C PRO A 45 0.85 15.55 -4.94
N PRO A 46 1.63 15.82 -3.87
CA PRO A 46 2.21 17.14 -3.66
C PRO A 46 3.17 17.51 -4.79
N GLU A 47 3.07 18.72 -5.33
CA GLU A 47 3.94 19.20 -6.40
C GLU A 47 5.38 19.45 -5.92
N ALA A 48 5.53 19.87 -4.67
CA ALA A 48 6.83 20.12 -4.06
C ALA A 48 7.35 18.88 -3.33
N GLN A 49 8.18 18.09 -4.00
CA GLN A 49 8.86 16.92 -3.43
C GLN A 49 10.29 17.28 -3.02
N THR A 50 10.66 16.91 -1.80
CA THR A 50 12.04 17.02 -1.31
C THR A 50 12.89 15.87 -1.86
N ARG A 51 14.21 16.06 -1.99
CA ARG A 51 15.15 15.03 -2.48
C ARG A 51 15.59 14.04 -1.38
N ASP A 52 14.82 13.93 -0.30
CA ASP A 52 15.13 12.97 0.75
C ASP A 52 14.77 11.56 0.28
N LEU A 53 15.59 10.57 0.66
CA LEU A 53 15.26 9.17 0.47
C LEU A 53 14.91 8.58 1.84
N ARG A 54 13.62 8.34 2.06
CA ARG A 54 13.08 7.74 3.27
C ARG A 54 12.09 6.63 2.94
N PRO A 55 11.92 5.64 3.83
CA PRO A 55 10.90 4.61 3.63
C PRO A 55 9.52 5.25 3.59
N LEU A 56 8.75 4.92 2.55
CA LEU A 56 7.36 5.31 2.43
C LEU A 56 6.48 4.29 3.18
N PRO A 57 5.39 4.74 3.81
CA PRO A 57 4.45 3.85 4.48
C PRO A 57 3.70 2.98 3.45
N PHE A 58 2.91 2.01 3.92
CA PHE A 58 1.97 1.23 3.11
C PHE A 58 2.58 0.41 1.95
N GLY A 59 3.89 0.19 1.95
CA GLY A 59 4.55 -0.63 0.95
C GLY A 59 5.01 0.10 -0.31
N TYR A 60 4.99 1.44 -0.33
CA TYR A 60 5.48 2.25 -1.47
C TYR A 60 7.01 2.27 -1.64
N GLY A 61 7.76 1.52 -0.84
CA GLY A 61 9.22 1.46 -0.93
C GLY A 61 9.90 2.69 -0.33
N PHE A 62 10.62 3.47 -1.14
CA PHE A 62 11.40 4.63 -0.70
C PHE A 62 11.11 5.86 -1.56
N GLY A 63 11.10 7.05 -0.94
CA GLY A 63 10.84 8.31 -1.62
C GLY A 63 10.99 9.51 -0.69
N SER A 64 10.39 10.63 -1.08
CA SER A 64 10.53 11.89 -0.34
C SER A 64 9.84 11.86 1.02
N GLY A 65 10.37 12.64 1.97
CA GLY A 65 9.71 12.86 3.24
C GLY A 65 8.36 13.57 3.11
N THR A 66 8.18 14.43 2.09
CA THR A 66 6.89 15.06 1.80
C THR A 66 5.87 14.03 1.33
N MET A 67 6.28 13.07 0.50
CA MET A 67 5.43 11.97 0.04
C MET A 67 5.03 11.07 1.20
N ALA A 68 5.97 10.70 2.07
CA ALA A 68 5.69 9.90 3.26
C ALA A 68 4.61 10.53 4.14
N LYS A 69 4.73 11.85 4.41
CA LYS A 69 3.75 12.60 5.20
C LYS A 69 2.40 12.69 4.50
N TRP A 70 2.39 12.92 3.19
CA TRP A 70 1.17 13.02 2.40
C TRP A 70 0.40 11.70 2.38
N LEU A 71 1.09 10.57 2.12
CA LEU A 71 0.50 9.24 2.16
C LEU A 71 -0.12 8.93 3.52
N ALA A 72 0.63 9.13 4.61
CA ALA A 72 0.15 8.89 5.96
C ALA A 72 -1.07 9.77 6.31
N LYS A 73 -1.05 11.04 5.90
CA LYS A 73 -2.17 11.96 6.14
C LYS A 73 -3.41 11.52 5.36
N LYS A 74 -3.26 11.21 4.07
CA LYS A 74 -4.40 10.87 3.20
C LYS A 74 -5.02 9.52 3.55
N ALA A 75 -4.21 8.51 3.87
CA ALA A 75 -4.72 7.22 4.34
C ALA A 75 -5.60 7.40 5.59
N LYS A 76 -5.13 8.21 6.55
CA LYS A 76 -5.89 8.54 7.75
C LYS A 76 -7.14 9.36 7.48
N GLU A 77 -7.08 10.35 6.59
CA GLU A 77 -8.24 11.19 6.26
C GLU A 77 -9.34 10.43 5.50
N VAL A 78 -8.97 9.50 4.62
CA VAL A 78 -9.91 8.81 3.72
C VAL A 78 -10.38 7.48 4.30
N TYR A 79 -9.47 6.68 4.84
CA TYR A 79 -9.74 5.30 5.25
C TYR A 79 -9.49 5.04 6.76
N ASP A 80 -9.18 6.09 7.54
CA ASP A 80 -8.83 6.02 8.97
C ASP A 80 -7.66 5.07 9.29
N GLU A 81 -6.79 4.82 8.31
CA GLU A 81 -5.69 3.86 8.43
C GLU A 81 -4.38 4.56 8.85
N SER A 82 -3.66 3.94 9.79
CA SER A 82 -2.35 4.41 10.25
C SER A 82 -1.19 3.59 9.69
N PRO A 83 -0.04 4.23 9.36
CA PRO A 83 1.17 3.50 8.90
C PRO A 83 1.61 2.38 9.84
N GLU A 84 1.43 2.57 11.15
CA GLU A 84 1.83 1.63 12.19
C GLU A 84 1.07 0.29 12.10
N GLU A 85 -0.20 0.33 11.70
CA GLU A 85 -1.02 -0.87 11.54
C GLU A 85 -0.49 -1.72 10.39
N PHE A 86 -0.18 -1.09 9.25
CA PHE A 86 0.38 -1.75 8.08
C PHE A 86 1.76 -2.37 8.35
N GLU A 87 2.63 -1.67 9.08
CA GLU A 87 3.99 -2.18 9.39
C GLU A 87 3.95 -3.51 10.16
N GLY A 88 2.89 -3.77 10.94
CA GLY A 88 2.68 -5.05 11.62
C GLY A 88 2.52 -6.24 10.66
N ILE A 89 1.94 -6.03 9.47
CA ILE A 89 1.75 -7.09 8.46
C ILE A 89 2.80 -7.08 7.36
N ARG A 90 3.54 -5.98 7.20
CA ARG A 90 4.53 -5.78 6.13
C ARG A 90 5.53 -6.93 6.02
N ALA A 91 6.13 -7.33 7.16
CA ALA A 91 7.08 -8.45 7.18
C ALA A 91 6.44 -9.79 6.78
N SER A 92 5.12 -9.94 6.94
CA SER A 92 4.37 -11.11 6.47
C SER A 92 4.16 -11.07 4.96
N LEU A 93 3.83 -9.89 4.42
CA LEU A 93 3.66 -9.66 2.97
C LEU A 93 4.98 -9.90 2.22
N GLU A 94 6.11 -9.40 2.75
CA GLU A 94 7.44 -9.57 2.15
C GLU A 94 7.92 -11.04 2.17
N ARG A 95 7.53 -11.83 3.18
CA ARG A 95 7.91 -13.26 3.29
C ARG A 95 7.06 -14.18 2.42
N GLY A 96 5.88 -13.75 1.97
CA GLY A 96 4.92 -14.57 1.21
C GLY A 96 5.25 -14.78 -0.27
N GLY A 97 6.50 -14.52 -0.71
CA GLY A 97 6.91 -14.63 -2.10
C GLY A 97 6.74 -16.04 -2.70
N ARG A 98 5.93 -16.13 -3.77
CA ARG A 98 5.59 -17.30 -4.59
C ARG A 98 4.70 -18.37 -3.94
N ARG A 99 3.45 -18.02 -3.65
CA ARG A 99 2.34 -18.97 -3.83
C ARG A 99 1.37 -18.32 -4.79
N ASP A 100 1.14 -18.99 -5.94
CA ASP A 100 0.14 -18.65 -6.96
C ASP A 100 -1.20 -18.23 -6.34
N LEU A 101 -1.35 -16.95 -5.99
CA LEU A 101 -2.63 -16.33 -5.81
C LEU A 101 -3.06 -15.93 -7.21
N ARG A 102 -3.69 -16.88 -7.92
CA ARG A 102 -4.39 -16.56 -9.16
C ARG A 102 -5.33 -15.39 -8.87
N PRO A 103 -5.34 -14.33 -9.71
CA PRO A 103 -6.28 -13.24 -9.54
C PRO A 103 -7.68 -13.85 -9.46
N MET A 104 -8.36 -13.65 -8.34
CA MET A 104 -9.75 -14.05 -8.19
C MET A 104 -10.51 -13.24 -9.24
N GLU A 105 -10.89 -13.88 -10.34
CA GLU A 105 -11.68 -13.25 -11.39
C GLU A 105 -12.89 -12.59 -10.72
N VAL A 106 -12.95 -11.26 -10.82
CA VAL A 106 -14.16 -10.49 -10.56
C VAL A 106 -15.17 -10.98 -11.60
N ILE A 107 -16.05 -11.87 -11.16
CA ILE A 107 -17.19 -12.32 -11.96
C ILE A 107 -18.12 -11.11 -12.08
N GLN A 108 -18.30 -10.64 -13.33
CA GLN A 108 -19.35 -9.69 -13.74
C GLN A 108 -20.73 -10.32 -13.63
#